data_AF-A0A0C9VR27-F1
#
_entry.id   AF-A0A0C9VR27-F1
#
_cell.length_a   1.000
_cell.length_b   1.000
_cell.length_c   1.000
_cell.angle_alpha   90.00
_cell.angle_beta   90.00
_cell.angle_gamma   90.00
#
_symmetry.space_group_name_H-M   'P 1'
#
loop_
_entity.id
_entity.type
_entity.pdbx_description
1 polymer ?
#
loop_
_entity_poly.entity_id
_entity_poly.type
_entity_poly.pdbx_seq_one_letter_code
_entity_poly.pdbx_strand_id
1 'polypeptide(L)' 'MALLNLPPSLRYKVENLYVVGVIPGPREPSLEEINHFLRPLIDFFLPAWKNGTWFTKTVQHPEG' A
#
# COMPACT_ATOMS: atom_id res chain seq x y z
N MET A 1 -3.11 1.81 -9.27
CA MET A 1 -1.70 1.77 -8.84
C MET A 1 -1.02 0.57 -9.50
N ALA A 2 0.27 0.66 -9.78
CA ALA A 2 1.04 -0.42 -10.42
C ALA A 2 1.63 -1.39 -9.39
N LEU A 3 1.77 -2.66 -9.76
CA LEU A 3 2.42 -3.67 -8.93
C LEU A 3 3.95 -3.57 -9.06
N LEU A 4 4.61 -2.92 -8.11
CA LEU A 4 6.06 -2.66 -8.17
C LEU A 4 6.93 -3.92 -8.07
N ASN A 5 6.35 -5.03 -7.58
CA ASN A 5 6.99 -6.34 -7.53
C ASN A 5 7.19 -6.99 -8.92
N LEU A 6 6.52 -6.47 -9.97
CA LEU A 6 6.66 -6.98 -11.32
C LEU A 6 7.81 -6.29 -12.08
N PRO A 7 8.40 -6.94 -13.10
CA PRO A 7 9.29 -6.29 -14.06
C PRO A 7 8.68 -5.03 -14.67
N PRO A 8 9.45 -3.98 -14.98
CA PRO A 8 8.94 -2.70 -15.49
C PRO A 8 7.98 -2.82 -16.68
N SER A 9 8.25 -3.77 -17.61
CA SER A 9 7.42 -4.03 -18.79
C SER A 9 6.01 -4.59 -18.49
N LEU A 10 5.78 -5.09 -17.28
CA LEU A 10 4.51 -5.70 -16.87
C LEU A 10 3.66 -4.80 -15.97
N ARG A 11 4.26 -3.79 -15.33
CA ARG A 11 3.64 -2.98 -14.26
C ARG A 11 2.38 -2.22 -14.66
N TYR A 12 2.32 -1.79 -15.91
CA TYR A 12 1.24 -0.93 -16.42
C TYR A 12 0.27 -1.66 -17.35
N LYS A 13 0.38 -2.99 -17.44
CA LYS A 13 -0.65 -3.79 -18.11
C LYS A 13 -1.94 -3.73 -17.29
N VAL A 14 -3.08 -3.63 -17.96
CA VAL A 14 -4.39 -3.41 -17.32
C VAL A 14 -4.69 -4.50 -16.28
N GLU A 15 -4.35 -5.75 -16.58
CA GLU A 15 -4.51 -6.90 -15.68
C GLU A 15 -3.66 -6.82 -14.39
N ASN A 16 -2.63 -5.98 -14.36
CA ASN A 16 -1.73 -5.80 -13.21
C ASN A 16 -1.95 -4.48 -12.47
N LEU A 17 -2.98 -3.71 -12.84
CA LEU A 17 -3.38 -2.50 -12.13
C LEU A 17 -4.43 -2.85 -11.07
N TYR A 18 -4.33 -2.20 -9.91
CA TYR A 18 -5.30 -2.33 -8.83
C TYR A 18 -5.77 -0.98 -8.30
N VAL A 19 -6.99 -0.96 -7.76
CA VAL A 19 -7.59 0.20 -7.12
C VAL A 19 -7.06 0.31 -5.69
N VAL A 20 -6.63 1.52 -5.31
CA VAL A 20 -6.06 1.79 -3.96
C VAL A 20 -6.99 2.58 -3.05
N GLY A 21 -8.02 3.17 -3.63
CA GLY A 21 -9.00 3.98 -2.93
C GLY A 21 -10.02 4.51 -3.92
N VAL A 22 -11.22 4.80 -3.41
CA VAL A 22 -12.28 5.46 -4.15
C VAL A 22 -12.69 6.66 -3.33
N ILE A 23 -12.62 7.85 -3.92
CA ILE A 23 -13.07 9.08 -3.28
C ILE A 23 -14.56 9.23 -3.58
N PRO A 24 -15.44 9.16 -2.56
CA PRO A 24 -16.86 9.38 -2.78
C PRO A 24 -17.13 10.87 -3.10
N GLY A 25 -18.09 11.12 -3.99
CA GLY A 25 -18.56 12.48 -4.29
C GLY A 25 -19.35 13.10 -3.13
N PRO A 26 -19.81 14.36 -3.27
CA PRO A 26 -19.99 15.11 -4.52
C PRO A 26 -18.82 16.01 -4.96
N ARG A 27 -17.80 16.21 -4.10
CA ARG A 27 -16.63 17.03 -4.41
C ARG A 27 -15.37 16.28 -3.96
N GLU A 28 -14.25 16.60 -4.58
CA GLU A 28 -12.95 16.14 -4.08
C GLU A 28 -12.69 16.66 -2.64
N PRO A 29 -12.16 15.81 -1.76
CA PRO A 29 -11.70 16.22 -0.44
C PRO A 29 -10.50 17.15 -0.56
N SER A 30 -10.36 18.10 0.37
CA SER A 30 -9.14 18.89 0.52
C SER A 30 -7.94 18.01 0.89
N LEU A 31 -6.73 18.59 0.82
CA LEU A 31 -5.53 17.89 1.23
C LEU A 31 -5.60 17.43 2.70
N GLU A 32 -6.14 18.26 3.59
CA GLU A 32 -6.36 17.97 5.00
C GLU A 32 -7.40 16.84 5.17
N GLU A 33 -8.51 16.90 4.43
CA GLU A 33 -9.55 15.87 4.46
C GLU A 33 -9.02 14.50 4.00
N ILE A 34 -8.20 14.47 2.93
CA ILE A 34 -7.52 13.24 2.47
C ILE A 34 -6.64 12.64 3.57
N ASN A 35 -5.89 13.48 4.29
CA ASN A 35 -5.01 13.00 5.35
C ASN A 35 -5.77 12.30 6.48
N HIS A 36 -7.01 12.71 6.80
CA HIS A 36 -7.83 12.01 7.78
C HIS A 36 -8.17 10.58 7.35
N PHE A 37 -8.40 10.34 6.06
CA PHE A 37 -8.64 9.00 5.53
C PHE A 37 -7.37 8.13 5.55
N LEU A 38 -6.21 8.72 5.25
CA LEU A 38 -4.93 8.00 5.20
C LEU A 38 -4.33 7.76 6.59
N ARG A 39 -4.66 8.58 7.58
CA ARG A 39 -4.04 8.54 8.91
C ARG A 39 -4.11 7.16 9.58
N PRO A 40 -5.24 6.43 9.63
CA PRO A 40 -5.28 5.09 10.20
C PRO A 40 -4.34 4.10 9.49
N LEU A 41 -4.20 4.21 8.17
CA LEU A 41 -3.29 3.36 7.38
C LEU A 41 -1.83 3.68 7.70
N ILE A 42 -1.50 4.98 7.77
CA ILE A 42 -0.16 5.44 8.14
C ILE A 42 0.18 4.97 9.55
N ASP A 43 -0.70 5.18 10.52
CA ASP A 43 -0.47 4.82 11.92
C ASP A 43 -0.33 3.30 12.08
N PHE A 44 -1.03 2.50 11.27
CA PHE A 44 -0.86 1.04 11.22
C PHE A 44 0.53 0.61 10.73
N PHE A 45 1.06 1.24 9.68
CA PHE A 45 2.37 0.88 9.11
C PHE A 45 3.55 1.60 9.76
N LEU A 46 3.30 2.64 10.56
CA LEU A 46 4.34 3.46 11.19
C LEU A 46 5.32 2.64 12.05
N PRO A 47 4.87 1.65 12.87
CA PRO A 47 5.80 0.83 13.65
C PRO A 47 6.71 -0.01 12.75
N ALA A 48 6.16 -0.62 11.70
CA ALA A 48 6.91 -1.41 10.74
C ALA A 48 7.97 -0.56 10.01
N TRP A 49 7.64 0.69 9.68
CA TRP A 49 8.58 1.63 9.09
C TRP A 49 9.68 2.08 10.05
N LYS A 50 9.33 2.43 11.29
CA LYS A 50 10.29 2.94 12.29
C LYS A 50 11.21 1.87 12.86
N ASN A 51 10.66 0.69 13.13
CA ASN A 51 11.33 -0.35 13.90
C ASN A 51 11.69 -1.58 13.04
N GLY A 52 11.26 -1.61 11.78
CA GLY A 52 11.32 -2.80 10.94
C GLY A 52 10.18 -3.78 11.21
N THR A 53 10.09 -4.83 10.40
CA THR A 53 9.16 -5.94 10.58
C THR A 53 9.94 -7.24 10.66
N TRP A 54 9.67 -8.05 11.69
CA TRP A 54 10.25 -9.37 11.83
C TRP A 54 9.24 -10.43 11.41
N PHE A 55 9.64 -11.30 10.48
CA PHE A 55 8.85 -12.45 10.08
C PHE A 55 9.46 -13.69 10.72
N THR A 56 8.63 -14.53 11.34
CA THR A 56 9.10 -15.76 11.99
C THR A 56 9.49 -16.85 11.00
N LYS A 57 9.05 -16.74 9.75
CA LYS A 57 9.38 -17.62 8.63
C LYS A 57 9.00 -16.96 7.32
N THR A 58 9.59 -17.40 6.22
CA THR A 58 9.24 -16.99 4.85
C THR A 58 9.16 -18.21 3.94
N VAL A 59 8.69 -18.04 2.70
CA VAL A 59 8.66 -19.15 1.72
C VAL A 59 10.06 -19.72 1.47
N GLN A 60 11.08 -18.86 1.47
CA GLN A 60 12.48 -19.27 1.26
C GLN A 60 13.15 -19.79 2.54
N HIS A 61 12.63 -19.40 3.71
CA HIS A 61 13.12 -19.78 5.04
C HIS A 61 11.97 -20.35 5.88
N PRO A 62 11.53 -21.60 5.61
CA PRO A 62 10.35 -22.18 6.25
C PRO A 62 10.51 -22.42 7.76
N GLU A 63 11.76 -22.60 8.23
CA GLU A 63 12.12 -22.85 9.64
C GLU A 63 12.58 -21.60 10.39
N GLY A 64 12.57 -20.43 9.73
CA GLY A 64 13.12 -19.17 10.26
C GLY A 64 14.37 -18.71 9.53
#